data_AF-A0AAV4GNP5-F1
#
_entry.id   AF-A0AAV4GNP5-F1
#
_cell.length_a   1.000
_cell.length_b   1.000
_cell.length_c   1.000
_cell.angle_alpha   90.00
_cell.angle_beta   90.00
_cell.angle_gamma   90.00
#
_symmetry.space_group_name_H-M   'P 1'
#
loop_
_entity.id
_entity.type
_entity.pdbx_description
1 polymer ?
#
loop_
_entity_poly.entity_id
_entity_poly.type
_entity_poly.pdbx_seq_one_letter_code
_entity_poly.pdbx_strand_id
1 'polypeptide(L)'
;MGRLVTTGRSMRCGQLYVLPREARGDRKCIKTSKKIQRDKLETASSAKDSKKLWAQMNLITQYKKERHSAVSEDSSLPDRLNEFYARFDLENTSTPVPLPCDNHDPPYVVTEQETRRALARLDVNKAAGPDKIEPRLLKTCSNQLASIPTFIFN
;
A
#
# COMPACT_ATOMS: atom_id res chain seq x y z
N MET A 1 -11.85 64.23 25.73
CA MET A 1 -10.73 63.79 24.87
C MET A 1 -10.24 62.43 25.36
N GLY A 2 -10.30 61.37 24.56
CA GLY A 2 -9.61 60.10 24.92
C GLY A 2 -10.21 58.77 24.46
N ARG A 3 -10.53 58.65 23.17
CA ARG A 3 -10.62 57.44 22.31
C ARG A 3 -10.91 56.05 22.93
N LEU A 4 -12.04 55.48 22.49
CA LEU A 4 -12.27 54.04 22.37
C LEU A 4 -11.15 53.43 21.50
N VAL A 5 -10.35 52.52 22.07
CA VAL A 5 -9.38 51.72 21.29
C VAL A 5 -10.06 50.41 20.92
N THR A 6 -10.60 50.33 19.72
CA THR A 6 -11.01 49.07 19.10
C THR A 6 -9.78 48.41 18.49
N THR A 7 -9.12 47.53 19.24
CA THR A 7 -8.10 46.64 18.66
C THR A 7 -8.80 45.56 17.83
N GLY A 8 -9.11 45.90 16.58
CA GLY A 8 -9.44 44.94 15.54
C GLY A 8 -8.21 44.10 15.21
N ARG A 9 -8.08 42.92 15.83
CA ARG A 9 -7.12 41.90 15.38
C ARG A 9 -7.62 41.33 14.05
N SER A 10 -7.11 41.88 12.95
CA SER A 10 -7.24 41.28 11.62
C SER A 10 -6.63 39.88 11.64
N MET A 11 -7.49 38.86 11.54
CA MET A 11 -7.05 37.47 11.45
C MET A 11 -6.48 37.24 10.05
N ARG A 12 -5.15 37.09 9.97
CA ARG A 12 -4.46 36.68 8.74
C ARG A 12 -4.86 35.26 8.39
N CYS A 13 -5.64 35.11 7.33
CA CYS A 13 -6.01 33.83 6.73
C CYS A 13 -4.75 33.23 6.09
N GLY A 14 -4.04 32.34 6.81
CA GLY A 14 -2.82 31.72 6.26
C GLY A 14 -1.98 30.89 7.23
N GLN A 15 -2.07 31.10 8.55
CA GLN A 15 -1.34 30.29 9.51
C GLN A 15 -2.20 29.09 9.93
N LEU A 16 -1.86 27.90 9.44
CA LEU A 16 -2.34 26.61 9.96
C LEU A 16 -2.15 26.57 11.50
N TYR A 17 -2.99 26.00 12.35
CA TYR A 17 -3.63 24.69 12.35
C TYR A 17 -4.79 24.72 13.36
N VAL A 18 -5.84 23.93 13.10
CA VAL A 18 -7.03 23.74 13.95
C VAL A 18 -7.85 25.02 14.08
N LEU A 19 -8.93 25.13 13.30
CA LEU A 19 -9.95 26.15 13.53
C LEU A 19 -10.38 26.09 15.00
N PRO A 20 -10.19 27.14 15.81
CA PRO A 20 -10.76 27.21 17.15
C PRO A 20 -12.26 26.98 17.05
N ARG A 21 -12.89 26.38 18.06
CA ARG A 21 -14.35 26.10 18.08
C ARG A 21 -15.22 27.33 17.77
N GLU A 22 -14.65 28.53 17.87
CA GLU A 22 -15.22 29.85 17.56
C GLU A 22 -15.24 30.19 16.06
N ALA A 23 -14.46 29.53 15.21
CA ALA A 23 -14.40 29.79 13.77
C ALA A 23 -15.50 29.07 12.96
N ARG A 24 -16.51 28.50 13.63
CA ARG A 24 -17.70 27.93 12.99
C ARG A 24 -18.61 28.98 12.30
N GLY A 25 -18.24 30.27 12.34
CA GLY A 25 -19.05 31.37 11.84
C GLY A 25 -18.66 31.95 10.46
N ASP A 26 -17.42 31.83 10.00
CA ASP A 26 -17.01 32.48 8.72
C ASP A 26 -16.93 31.49 7.57
N ARG A 27 -18.02 31.41 6.81
CA ARG A 27 -18.13 30.56 5.62
C ARG A 27 -17.05 30.85 4.57
N LYS A 28 -16.49 32.06 4.54
CA LYS A 28 -15.40 32.42 3.61
C LYS A 28 -14.09 31.77 4.02
N CYS A 29 -13.72 31.85 5.31
CA CYS A 29 -12.46 31.26 5.79
C CYS A 29 -12.46 29.73 5.61
N ILE A 30 -13.61 29.06 5.81
CA ILE A 30 -13.76 27.62 5.58
C ILE A 30 -13.58 27.28 4.10
N LYS A 31 -14.21 28.05 3.20
CA LYS A 31 -14.06 27.84 1.74
C LYS A 31 -12.61 28.01 1.29
N THR A 32 -11.95 29.07 1.76
CA THR A 32 -10.53 29.34 1.45
C THR A 32 -9.64 28.21 1.94
N SER A 33 -9.86 27.74 3.18
CA SER A 33 -9.09 26.62 3.75
C SER A 33 -9.28 25.33 2.97
N LYS A 34 -10.53 24.98 2.61
CA LYS A 34 -10.83 23.82 1.77
C LYS A 34 -10.19 23.92 0.37
N LYS A 35 -10.15 25.11 -0.22
CA LYS A 35 -9.47 25.35 -1.50
C LYS A 35 -7.97 25.11 -1.38
N ILE A 36 -7.31 25.73 -0.41
CA ILE A 36 -5.86 25.54 -0.16
C ILE A 36 -5.52 24.06 0.02
N GLN A 37 -6.35 23.31 0.73
CA GLN A 37 -6.13 21.88 0.94
C GLN A 37 -6.33 21.04 -0.32
N ARG A 38 -7.32 21.38 -1.16
CA ARG A 38 -7.48 20.78 -2.50
C ARG A 38 -6.26 21.06 -3.37
N ASP A 39 -5.80 22.31 -3.44
CA ASP A 39 -4.66 22.72 -4.27
C ASP A 39 -3.38 21.95 -3.86
N LYS A 40 -3.16 21.72 -2.55
CA LYS A 40 -2.05 20.90 -2.04
C LYS A 40 -2.13 19.43 -2.46
N LEU A 41 -3.34 18.86 -2.51
CA LEU A 41 -3.55 17.49 -2.99
C LEU A 41 -3.30 17.38 -4.49
N GLU A 42 -3.83 18.31 -5.28
CA GLU A 42 -3.68 18.31 -6.74
C GLU A 42 -2.22 18.51 -7.16
N THR A 43 -1.50 19.40 -6.50
CA THR A 43 -0.06 19.61 -6.74
C THR A 43 0.76 18.36 -6.40
N ALA A 44 0.49 17.69 -5.27
CA ALA A 44 1.15 16.43 -4.93
C ALA A 44 0.83 15.30 -5.92
N SER A 45 -0.40 15.26 -6.44
CA SER A 45 -0.85 14.30 -7.46
C SER A 45 -0.13 14.51 -8.79
N SER A 46 -0.12 15.76 -9.27
CA SER A 46 0.55 16.13 -10.52
C SER A 46 2.06 15.88 -10.45
N ALA A 47 2.68 16.14 -9.29
CA ALA A 47 4.09 15.87 -9.04
C ALA A 47 4.44 14.37 -8.91
N LYS A 48 3.44 13.46 -8.96
CA LYS A 48 3.59 12.01 -8.70
C LYS A 48 4.31 11.71 -7.37
N ASP A 49 4.16 12.58 -6.39
CA ASP A 49 4.77 12.44 -5.06
C ASP A 49 3.83 11.68 -4.12
N SER A 50 3.93 10.36 -4.16
CA SER A 50 3.06 9.45 -3.38
C SER A 50 3.17 9.69 -1.87
N LYS A 51 4.35 10.08 -1.37
CA LYS A 51 4.57 10.35 0.06
C LYS A 51 3.78 11.59 0.51
N LYS A 52 3.82 12.66 -0.27
CA LYS A 52 3.04 13.87 0.02
C LYS A 52 1.54 13.62 -0.10
N LEU A 53 1.10 12.88 -1.11
CA LEU A 53 -0.31 12.48 -1.23
C LEU A 53 -0.79 11.72 0.00
N TRP A 54 -0.04 10.70 0.43
CA TRP A 54 -0.37 9.93 1.62
C TRP A 54 -0.37 10.77 2.90
N ALA A 55 0.59 11.68 3.07
CA ALA A 55 0.62 12.60 4.20
C ALA A 55 -0.61 13.52 4.22
N GLN A 56 -1.03 14.05 3.06
CA GLN A 56 -2.25 14.85 2.96
C GLN A 56 -3.51 14.02 3.24
N MET A 57 -3.61 12.80 2.69
CA MET A 57 -4.75 11.90 2.93
C MET A 57 -4.94 11.60 4.42
N ASN A 58 -3.86 11.29 5.13
CA ASN A 58 -3.89 11.06 6.57
C ASN A 58 -4.32 12.32 7.35
N LEU A 59 -3.91 13.51 6.90
CA LEU A 59 -4.32 14.77 7.51
C LEU A 59 -5.82 15.03 7.37
N ILE A 60 -6.43 14.70 6.22
CA ILE A 60 -7.88 14.91 5.99
C ILE A 60 -8.71 13.95 6.82
N THR A 61 -8.32 12.67 6.78
CA THR A 61 -9.06 11.57 7.41
C THR A 61 -8.83 11.51 8.91
N GLN A 62 -7.81 12.24 9.41
CA GLN A 62 -7.26 12.06 10.76
C GLN A 62 -6.99 10.58 11.07
N TYR A 63 -6.64 9.79 10.04
CA TYR A 63 -6.36 8.39 10.18
C TYR A 63 -5.11 8.22 11.06
N LYS A 64 -5.33 8.03 12.36
CA LYS A 64 -4.35 7.41 13.23
C LYS A 64 -4.37 5.94 12.88
N LYS A 65 -3.25 5.42 12.38
CA LYS A 65 -3.03 3.98 12.33
C LYS A 65 -3.04 3.48 13.76
N GLU A 66 -4.23 3.16 14.24
CA GLU A 66 -4.45 2.51 15.51
C GLU A 66 -3.66 1.21 15.41
N ARG A 67 -2.63 1.07 16.25
CA ARG A 67 -1.91 -0.19 16.37
C ARG A 67 -2.86 -1.12 17.10
N HIS A 68 -3.83 -1.67 16.39
CA HIS A 68 -4.48 -2.87 16.85
C HIS A 68 -3.32 -3.85 17.02
N SER A 69 -3.01 -4.17 18.28
CA SER A 69 -2.09 -5.24 18.59
C SER A 69 -2.60 -6.44 17.82
N ALA A 70 -1.81 -6.98 16.89
CA ALA A 70 -2.19 -8.15 16.11
C ALA A 70 -2.23 -9.43 16.96
N VAL A 71 -2.36 -9.28 18.28
CA VAL A 71 -2.66 -10.36 19.21
C VAL A 71 -4.16 -10.58 19.10
N SER A 72 -4.54 -11.51 18.22
CA SER A 72 -5.76 -12.28 18.46
C SER A 72 -5.64 -12.83 19.88
N GLU A 73 -6.50 -12.39 20.81
CA GLU A 73 -6.55 -12.91 22.18
C GLU A 73 -6.80 -14.42 22.20
N ASP A 74 -7.38 -14.96 21.13
CA ASP A 74 -7.57 -16.38 20.92
C ASP A 74 -6.39 -16.98 20.14
N SER A 75 -5.47 -17.62 20.86
CA SER A 75 -4.35 -18.36 20.26
C SER A 75 -4.79 -19.57 19.45
N SER A 76 -6.05 -20.03 19.61
CA SER A 76 -6.62 -21.16 18.86
C SER A 76 -7.32 -20.75 17.55
N LEU A 77 -7.44 -19.44 17.30
CA LEU A 77 -8.06 -18.93 16.07
C LEU A 77 -7.36 -19.44 14.80
N PRO A 78 -6.01 -19.47 14.69
CA PRO A 78 -5.33 -19.99 13.51
C PRO A 78 -5.67 -21.46 13.25
N ASP A 79 -5.73 -22.29 14.30
CA ASP A 79 -6.04 -23.71 14.19
C ASP A 79 -7.48 -23.93 13.71
N ARG A 80 -8.44 -23.16 14.25
CA ARG A 80 -9.85 -23.19 13.81
C ARG A 80 -10.02 -22.79 12.34
N LEU A 81 -9.28 -21.78 11.89
CA LEU A 81 -9.31 -21.37 10.48
C LEU A 81 -8.72 -22.47 9.59
N ASN A 82 -7.61 -23.06 10.01
CA ASN A 82 -6.96 -24.11 9.25
C ASN A 82 -7.86 -25.34 9.09
N GLU A 83 -8.52 -25.78 10.17
CA GLU A 83 -9.51 -26.87 10.13
C GLU A 83 -10.72 -26.52 9.23
N PHE A 84 -11.21 -25.28 9.30
CA PHE A 84 -12.34 -24.82 8.48
C PHE A 84 -12.03 -24.79 6.98
N TYR A 85 -10.82 -24.41 6.58
CA TYR A 85 -10.44 -24.34 5.16
C TYR A 85 -9.92 -25.68 4.62
N ALA A 86 -9.23 -26.48 5.42
CA ALA A 86 -8.71 -27.79 4.99
C ALA A 86 -9.81 -28.83 4.71
N ARG A 87 -11.01 -28.66 5.26
CA ARG A 87 -12.15 -29.58 5.01
C ARG A 87 -12.53 -29.69 3.53
N PHE A 88 -12.30 -28.64 2.74
CA PHE A 88 -12.58 -28.67 1.31
C PHE A 88 -11.57 -29.55 0.57
N ASP A 89 -10.32 -29.63 1.03
CA ASP A 89 -9.30 -30.46 0.41
C ASP A 89 -9.48 -31.95 0.78
N LEU A 90 -10.00 -32.24 1.98
CA LEU A 90 -10.23 -33.61 2.46
C LEU A 90 -11.37 -34.33 1.71
N GLU A 91 -12.41 -33.60 1.28
CA GLU A 91 -13.54 -34.15 0.51
C GLU A 91 -13.31 -34.13 -1.01
N ASN A 92 -12.23 -33.51 -1.48
CA ASN A 92 -11.81 -33.58 -2.88
C ASN A 92 -11.15 -34.94 -3.19
N THR A 93 -11.92 -36.02 -3.06
CA THR A 93 -11.54 -37.36 -3.57
C THR A 93 -11.71 -37.47 -5.08
N SER A 94 -12.21 -36.41 -5.72
CA SER A 94 -12.28 -36.28 -7.17
C SER A 94 -10.86 -36.17 -7.70
N THR A 95 -10.27 -37.31 -8.07
CA THR A 95 -9.11 -37.33 -8.97
C THR A 95 -9.44 -36.40 -10.13
N PRO A 96 -8.70 -35.31 -10.35
CA PRO A 96 -8.99 -34.42 -11.46
C PRO A 96 -8.88 -35.27 -12.73
N VAL A 97 -10.01 -35.54 -13.37
CA VAL A 97 -10.03 -36.21 -14.67
C VAL A 97 -9.30 -35.25 -15.59
N PRO A 98 -8.12 -35.61 -16.14
CA PRO A 98 -7.45 -34.76 -17.08
C PRO A 98 -8.41 -34.56 -18.24
N LEU A 99 -8.85 -33.31 -18.44
CA LEU A 99 -9.56 -32.95 -19.65
C LEU A 99 -8.63 -33.33 -20.81
N PRO A 100 -9.14 -33.95 -21.91
CA PRO A 100 -8.33 -34.15 -23.10
C PRO A 100 -7.96 -32.77 -23.64
N CYS A 101 -6.81 -32.25 -23.24
CA CYS A 101 -6.24 -31.04 -23.79
C CYS A 101 -5.63 -31.42 -25.13
N ASP A 102 -6.45 -31.34 -26.17
CA ASP A 102 -6.03 -31.34 -27.57
C ASP A 102 -5.36 -29.99 -27.88
N ASN A 103 -4.27 -29.68 -27.17
CA ASN A 103 -3.49 -28.49 -27.39
C ASN A 103 -2.18 -28.93 -28.03
N HIS A 104 -2.11 -28.77 -29.36
CA HIS A 104 -0.89 -28.91 -30.16
C HIS A 104 0.17 -27.82 -29.87
N ASP A 105 0.02 -27.07 -28.77
CA ASP A 105 0.99 -26.08 -28.37
C ASP A 105 2.19 -26.77 -27.74
N PRO A 106 3.43 -26.41 -28.15
CA PRO A 106 4.62 -26.94 -27.50
C PRO A 106 4.59 -26.59 -26.01
N PRO A 107 5.08 -27.49 -25.14
CA PRO A 107 5.13 -27.23 -23.71
C PRO A 107 5.85 -25.90 -23.44
N TYR A 108 5.28 -25.08 -22.56
CA TYR A 108 5.89 -23.80 -22.18
C TYR A 108 7.22 -24.05 -21.49
N VAL A 109 8.31 -23.56 -22.07
CA VAL A 109 9.68 -23.71 -21.54
C VAL A 109 10.13 -22.37 -20.96
N VAL A 110 10.53 -22.36 -19.69
CA VAL A 110 11.06 -21.18 -19.03
C VAL A 110 12.50 -20.95 -19.48
N THR A 111 12.77 -19.86 -20.19
CA THR A 111 14.14 -19.53 -20.63
C THR A 111 14.91 -18.78 -19.54
N GLU A 112 16.24 -18.97 -19.47
CA GLU A 112 17.07 -18.22 -18.52
C GLU A 112 16.97 -16.69 -18.74
N GLN A 113 16.75 -16.25 -19.98
CA GLN A 113 16.61 -14.83 -20.29
C GLN A 113 15.35 -14.23 -19.65
N GLU A 114 14.25 -14.98 -19.64
CA GLU A 114 13.02 -14.59 -18.95
C GLU A 114 13.24 -14.56 -17.44
N THR A 115 13.91 -15.57 -16.87
CA THR A 115 14.26 -15.61 -15.45
C THR A 115 15.13 -14.41 -15.05
N ARG A 116 16.18 -14.10 -15.82
CA ARG A 116 17.01 -12.90 -15.60
C ARG A 116 16.20 -11.62 -15.63
N ARG A 117 15.32 -11.46 -16.62
CA ARG A 117 14.45 -10.28 -16.75
C ARG A 117 13.48 -10.16 -15.58
N ALA A 118 12.91 -11.27 -15.12
CA ALA A 118 12.01 -11.30 -13.97
C ALA A 118 12.73 -10.84 -12.70
N LEU A 119 13.90 -11.42 -12.41
CA LEU A 119 14.73 -11.04 -11.25
C LEU A 119 15.24 -9.60 -11.33
N ALA A 120 15.64 -9.14 -12.51
CA ALA A 120 16.10 -7.76 -12.72
C ALA A 120 14.99 -6.72 -12.50
N ARG A 121 13.72 -7.09 -12.68
CA ARG A 121 12.56 -6.21 -12.48
C ARG A 121 12.09 -6.13 -11.03
N LEU A 122 12.69 -6.88 -10.11
CA LEU A 122 12.35 -6.81 -8.69
C LEU A 122 12.50 -5.39 -8.14
N ASP A 123 11.53 -4.99 -7.33
CA ASP A 123 11.55 -3.73 -6.59
C ASP A 123 12.39 -3.89 -5.32
N VAL A 124 13.51 -3.17 -5.30
CA VAL A 124 14.53 -3.18 -4.23
C VAL A 124 14.08 -2.52 -2.93
N ASN A 125 12.90 -1.89 -2.92
CA ASN A 125 12.33 -1.23 -1.75
C ASN A 125 11.29 -2.10 -1.04
N LYS A 126 10.97 -3.28 -1.58
CA LYS A 126 10.11 -4.25 -0.90
C LYS A 126 10.85 -4.86 0.29
N ALA A 127 10.09 -5.19 1.32
CA ALA A 127 10.62 -5.93 2.47
C ALA A 127 11.01 -7.35 2.04
N ALA A 128 12.00 -7.92 2.72
CA ALA A 128 12.34 -9.32 2.60
C ALA A 128 11.14 -10.22 2.96
N GLY A 129 11.02 -11.33 2.24
CA GLY A 129 10.04 -12.38 2.54
C GLY A 129 10.38 -13.13 3.84
N PRO A 130 9.62 -14.20 4.17
CA PRO A 130 9.88 -15.03 5.35
C PRO A 130 11.29 -15.65 5.36
N ASP A 131 11.87 -15.86 4.17
CA ASP A 131 13.23 -16.37 3.98
C ASP A 131 14.32 -15.35 4.33
N LYS A 132 13.94 -14.10 4.68
CA LYS A 132 14.83 -12.98 4.98
C LYS A 132 15.81 -12.63 3.84
N ILE A 133 15.48 -13.02 2.60
CA ILE A 133 16.24 -12.67 1.42
C ILE A 133 15.76 -11.33 0.89
N GLU A 134 16.68 -10.38 0.80
CA GLU A 134 16.39 -9.04 0.27
C GLU A 134 16.20 -9.06 -1.26
N PRO A 135 15.20 -8.34 -1.80
CA PRO A 135 15.00 -8.23 -3.26
C PRO A 135 16.21 -7.66 -4.00
N ARG A 136 17.01 -6.84 -3.30
CA ARG A 136 18.30 -6.31 -3.81
C ARG A 136 19.28 -7.41 -4.16
N LEU A 137 19.38 -8.44 -3.30
CA LEU A 137 20.31 -9.55 -3.50
C LEU A 137 19.89 -10.38 -4.71
N LEU A 138 18.61 -10.73 -4.81
CA LEU A 138 18.05 -11.47 -5.94
C LEU A 138 18.25 -10.75 -7.27
N LYS A 139 18.14 -9.42 -7.26
CA LYS A 139 18.37 -8.58 -8.45
C LYS A 139 19.84 -8.59 -8.87
N THR A 140 20.77 -8.44 -7.94
CA THR A 140 22.22 -8.47 -8.21
C THR A 140 22.68 -9.84 -8.68
N CYS A 141 22.17 -10.91 -8.07
CA CYS A 141 22.50 -12.30 -8.40
C CYS A 141 21.69 -12.86 -9.58
N SER A 142 20.94 -12.03 -10.31
CA SER A 142 20.05 -12.48 -11.39
C SER A 142 20.74 -13.34 -12.45
N ASN A 143 21.98 -13.03 -12.82
CA ASN A 143 22.76 -13.83 -13.77
C ASN A 143 23.15 -15.20 -13.23
N GLN A 144 23.48 -15.29 -11.93
CA GLN A 144 23.92 -16.52 -11.27
C GLN A 144 22.73 -17.43 -10.95
N LEU A 145 21.59 -16.82 -10.60
CA LEU A 145 20.39 -17.54 -10.20
C LEU A 145 19.55 -18.01 -11.38
N ALA A 146 19.73 -17.47 -12.60
CA ALA A 146 18.82 -17.73 -13.71
C ALA A 146 18.71 -19.21 -14.11
N SER A 147 19.81 -19.97 -14.00
CA SER A 147 19.84 -21.39 -14.36
C SER A 147 19.05 -22.26 -13.40
N ILE A 148 18.94 -21.89 -12.13
CA ILE A 148 18.30 -22.73 -11.10
C ILE A 148 16.77 -22.82 -11.31
N PRO A 149 16.00 -21.73 -11.45
CA PRO A 149 14.58 -21.80 -11.79
C PRO A 149 14.35 -22.47 -13.15
N THR A 150 15.20 -22.20 -14.14
CA THR A 150 15.11 -22.84 -15.45
C THR A 150 15.30 -24.37 -15.37
N PHE A 151 16.11 -24.88 -14.43
CA PHE A 151 16.25 -26.31 -14.17
C PHE A 151 15.07 -26.91 -13.38
N ILE A 152 14.45 -26.15 -12.48
CA ILE A 152 13.34 -26.64 -11.64
C ILE A 152 12.01 -26.68 -12.40
N PHE A 153 11.79 -25.74 -13.31
CA PHE A 153 10.49 -25.54 -13.98
C PHE A 153 10.38 -26.17 -15.37
N ASN A 154 11.44 -26.78 -15.89
CA ASN A 154 11.47 -27.51 -17.16
C ASN A 154 11.82 -28.98 -16.92
#